data_AF-A0A1T5I6D7-F1
#
_entry.id   AF-A0A1T5I6D7-F1
#
_cell.length_a   1.000
_cell.length_b   1.000
_cell.length_c   1.000
_cell.angle_alpha   90.00
_cell.angle_beta   90.00
_cell.angle_gamma   90.00
#
_symmetry.space_group_name_H-M   'P 1'
#
loop_
_entity.id
_entity.type
_entity.pdbx_description
1 polymer ?
#
loop_
_entity_poly.entity_id
_entity_poly.type
_entity_poly.pdbx_seq_one_letter_code
_entity_poly.pdbx_strand_id
1 'polypeptide(L)'
;MPLITINYYQLVPSSDEETNQLTHIGTENFLNIKETLIPSINGNSPTITKLFSSSMNNRWKVIAREIITTTNHINITLEAIDCTNDQYLDQTKELKKISLNQILRKGTVIEVEFGSRPDCYSNTNNLQSNKNYPDSNQIKEMHKRRPAIVLNVTKDFVQVVPLTSQEAPGYSRNNSIFEISEESLINCVTLNRKKSYALCHMIQTVSITRILPPKTRGKSYSAIRDTRYREQITRNDLIKLNTAIANSVGIKDYEKLQDEIEQLKIEKSDLLRINSDLLRINSELATLRSENMTLRATMEQTERKNRATIEVIKDQYIRYGLATLSNVYEKIDEEIQEMIDFL
;
A
#
# COMPACT_ATOMS: atom_id res chain seq x y z
N MET A 1 -32.03 -0.04 46.15
CA MET A 1 -31.77 -0.49 44.77
C MET A 1 -30.26 -0.46 44.54
N PRO A 2 -29.65 -1.42 43.82
CA PRO A 2 -28.21 -1.39 43.58
C PRO A 2 -27.87 -0.17 42.72
N LEU A 3 -27.03 0.69 43.27
CA LEU A 3 -26.46 1.86 42.61
C LEU A 3 -24.94 1.67 42.59
N ILE A 4 -24.34 1.81 41.41
CA ILE A 4 -22.89 1.93 41.26
C ILE A 4 -22.62 3.38 40.86
N THR A 5 -21.74 4.05 41.59
CA THR A 5 -21.37 5.44 41.35
C THR A 5 -19.90 5.51 40.96
N ILE A 6 -19.59 6.14 39.83
CA ILE A 6 -18.21 6.38 39.39
C ILE A 6 -17.94 7.87 39.46
N ASN A 7 -16.99 8.28 40.30
CA ASN A 7 -16.53 9.65 40.43
C ASN A 7 -15.18 9.81 39.73
N TYR A 8 -15.05 10.89 38.96
CA TYR A 8 -13.82 11.23 38.26
C TYR A 8 -13.19 12.46 38.89
N TYR A 9 -11.89 12.36 39.16
CA TYR A 9 -11.08 13.43 39.73
C TYR A 9 -9.91 13.74 38.79
N GLN A 10 -9.67 15.01 38.53
CA GLN A 10 -8.46 15.47 37.86
C GLN A 10 -7.36 15.71 38.89
N LEU A 11 -6.19 15.14 38.62
CA LEU A 11 -4.95 15.49 39.30
C LEU A 11 -4.42 16.80 38.71
N VAL A 12 -4.37 17.85 39.53
CA VAL A 12 -3.77 19.14 39.16
C VAL A 12 -2.43 19.23 39.89
N PRO A 13 -1.29 19.33 39.16
CA PRO A 13 0.00 19.56 39.79
C PRO A 13 -0.04 20.92 40.51
N SER A 14 0.20 20.92 41.82
CA SER A 14 0.42 22.16 42.56
C SER A 14 1.82 22.69 42.26
N SER A 15 1.98 24.02 42.26
CA SER A 15 3.29 24.67 42.18
C SER A 15 4.16 24.42 43.42
N ASP A 16 3.54 23.99 44.52
CA ASP A 16 4.22 23.59 45.75
C ASP A 16 4.25 22.06 45.83
N GLU A 17 5.45 21.47 45.84
CA GLU A 17 5.73 20.03 45.64
C GLU A 17 5.09 19.05 46.65
N GLU A 18 4.34 19.52 47.65
CA GLU A 18 3.88 18.66 48.76
C GLU A 18 2.38 18.29 48.77
N THR A 19 1.52 18.90 47.95
CA THR A 19 0.11 18.45 47.87
C THR A 19 -0.46 18.52 46.46
N ASN A 20 -0.55 17.36 45.81
CA ASN A 20 -1.35 17.20 44.60
C ASN A 20 -2.82 17.46 44.92
N GLN A 21 -3.46 18.42 44.24
CA GLN A 21 -4.87 18.71 44.42
C GLN A 21 -5.73 17.83 43.50
N LEU A 22 -6.73 17.18 44.08
CA LEU A 22 -7.74 16.42 43.34
C LEU A 22 -8.99 17.28 43.16
N THR A 23 -9.33 17.57 41.90
CA THR A 23 -10.55 18.32 41.55
C THR A 23 -11.59 17.36 40.99
N HIS A 24 -12.80 17.33 41.54
CA HIS A 24 -13.89 16.53 40.97
C HIS A 24 -14.31 17.12 39.61
N ILE A 25 -14.40 16.27 38.59
CA ILE A 25 -14.72 16.69 37.20
C ILE A 25 -15.95 16.00 36.61
N GLY A 26 -16.50 14.97 37.26
CA GLY A 26 -17.72 14.33 36.79
C GLY A 26 -18.10 13.08 37.57
N THR A 27 -19.36 12.66 37.39
CA THR A 27 -19.93 11.46 38.02
C THR A 27 -20.81 10.71 37.05
N GLU A 28 -20.75 9.38 37.07
CA GLU A 28 -21.72 8.49 36.43
C GLU A 28 -22.47 7.66 37.49
N ASN A 29 -23.78 7.52 37.30
CA ASN A 29 -24.65 6.77 38.18
C ASN A 29 -25.31 5.63 37.39
N PHE A 30 -25.09 4.39 37.83
CA PHE A 30 -25.66 3.20 37.23
C PHE A 30 -26.70 2.61 38.18
N LEU A 31 -27.98 2.87 37.91
CA LEU A 31 -29.11 2.41 38.71
C LEU A 31 -29.68 1.11 38.14
N ASN A 32 -29.89 0.10 38.99
CA ASN A 32 -30.43 -1.21 38.59
C ASN A 32 -29.58 -1.93 37.52
N ILE A 33 -28.29 -1.65 37.50
CA ILE A 33 -27.29 -2.31 36.66
C ILE A 33 -26.43 -3.20 37.56
N LYS A 34 -26.27 -4.46 37.16
CA LYS A 34 -25.54 -5.47 37.96
C LYS A 34 -24.04 -5.22 37.97
N GLU A 35 -23.49 -4.86 36.83
CA GLU A 35 -22.07 -4.64 36.61
C GLU A 35 -21.86 -3.56 35.54
N THR A 36 -20.74 -2.86 35.60
CA THR A 36 -20.39 -1.79 34.65
C THR A 36 -18.92 -1.88 34.25
N LEU A 37 -18.58 -1.30 33.10
CA LEU A 37 -17.22 -1.20 32.63
C LEU A 37 -16.53 -0.01 33.28
N ILE A 38 -15.35 -0.25 33.82
CA ILE A 38 -14.53 0.78 34.41
C ILE A 38 -13.13 0.78 33.81
N PRO A 39 -12.42 1.92 33.80
CA PRO A 39 -11.07 1.97 33.27
C PRO A 39 -10.14 1.02 34.04
N SER A 40 -9.38 0.21 33.29
CA SER A 40 -8.36 -0.63 33.88
C SER A 40 -7.17 0.21 34.33
N ILE A 41 -6.58 -0.17 35.47
CA ILE A 41 -5.31 0.38 35.94
C ILE A 41 -4.11 -0.49 35.53
N ASN A 42 -4.39 -1.65 34.94
CA ASN A 42 -3.36 -2.64 34.62
C ASN A 42 -2.69 -2.33 33.28
N GLY A 43 -1.36 -2.24 33.31
CA GLY A 43 -0.49 -2.08 32.14
C GLY A 43 0.12 -0.68 31.97
N ASN A 44 1.03 -0.53 31.00
CA ASN A 44 1.76 0.73 30.82
C ASN A 44 0.85 1.87 30.34
N SER A 45 0.55 2.84 31.22
CA SER A 45 -0.19 4.07 30.91
C SER A 45 -1.60 3.82 30.34
N PRO A 46 -2.56 3.34 31.16
CA PRO A 46 -3.95 3.21 30.76
C PRO A 46 -4.55 4.59 30.46
N THR A 47 -5.34 4.68 29.40
CA THR A 47 -5.98 5.94 28.97
C THR A 47 -7.47 5.74 28.74
N ILE A 48 -8.23 6.82 28.89
CA ILE A 48 -9.65 6.89 28.51
C ILE A 48 -9.90 8.14 27.68
N THR A 49 -10.98 8.10 26.90
CA THR A 49 -11.49 9.29 26.20
C THR A 49 -12.85 9.61 26.80
N LYS A 50 -12.99 10.80 27.37
CA LYS A 50 -14.21 11.27 27.99
C LYS A 50 -14.24 12.79 28.01
N LEU A 51 -15.34 13.37 27.55
CA LEU A 51 -15.55 14.82 27.57
C LEU A 51 -16.25 15.18 28.87
N PHE A 52 -15.56 15.93 29.73
CA PHE A 52 -16.13 16.48 30.95
C PHE A 52 -16.51 17.95 30.72
N SER A 53 -17.63 18.40 31.27
CA SER A 53 -18.09 19.79 31.10
C SER A 53 -17.12 20.83 31.69
N SER A 54 -16.31 20.43 32.67
CA SER A 54 -15.33 21.29 33.34
C SER A 54 -13.95 21.32 32.68
N SER A 55 -13.74 20.59 31.57
CA SER A 55 -12.41 20.49 30.93
C SER A 55 -12.49 20.54 29.41
N MET A 56 -11.52 21.22 28.80
CA MET A 56 -11.32 21.21 27.35
C MET A 56 -10.60 19.93 26.87
N ASN A 57 -9.99 19.18 27.78
CA ASN A 57 -9.33 17.92 27.46
C ASN A 57 -10.35 16.80 27.35
N ASN A 58 -10.13 15.93 26.37
CA ASN A 58 -10.98 14.76 26.14
C ASN A 58 -10.23 13.44 26.33
N ARG A 59 -8.89 13.45 26.42
CA ARG A 59 -8.07 12.27 26.68
C ARG A 59 -7.39 12.37 28.02
N TRP A 60 -7.44 11.27 28.74
CA TRP A 60 -7.03 11.20 30.14
C TRP A 60 -6.20 9.96 30.35
N LYS A 61 -5.12 10.09 31.11
CA LYS A 61 -4.36 8.96 31.64
C LYS A 61 -4.96 8.60 32.99
N VAL A 62 -5.25 7.32 33.19
CA VAL A 62 -5.76 6.81 34.46
C VAL A 62 -4.57 6.60 35.39
N ILE A 63 -4.55 7.33 36.50
CA ILE A 63 -3.45 7.31 37.48
C ILE A 63 -3.76 6.38 38.62
N ALA A 64 -4.97 6.48 39.15
CA ALA A 64 -5.41 5.67 40.28
C ALA A 64 -6.88 5.31 40.14
N ARG A 65 -7.24 4.21 40.78
CA ARG A 65 -8.61 3.75 40.95
C ARG A 65 -8.77 3.26 42.38
N GLU A 66 -9.74 3.80 43.08
CA GLU A 66 -10.14 3.38 44.41
C GLU A 66 -11.59 2.87 44.38
N ILE A 67 -11.82 1.70 44.93
CA ILE A 67 -13.14 1.06 44.98
C ILE A 67 -13.61 1.03 46.44
N ILE A 68 -14.66 1.78 46.74
CA ILE A 68 -15.29 1.84 48.05
C ILE A 68 -16.47 0.87 48.06
N THR A 69 -16.17 -0.37 48.43
CA THR A 69 -17.10 -1.52 48.38
C THR A 69 -18.33 -1.38 49.28
N THR A 70 -18.25 -0.57 50.35
CA THR A 70 -19.38 -0.33 51.27
C THR A 70 -20.47 0.54 50.65
N THR A 71 -20.11 1.42 49.72
CA THR A 71 -21.02 2.38 49.08
C THR A 71 -21.19 2.11 47.58
N ASN A 72 -20.48 1.14 47.02
CA ASN A 72 -20.35 0.92 45.57
C ASN A 72 -19.90 2.18 44.83
N HIS A 73 -19.04 2.98 45.46
CA HIS A 73 -18.42 4.15 44.86
C HIS A 73 -17.06 3.77 44.29
N ILE A 74 -16.75 4.28 43.10
CA ILE A 74 -15.48 4.07 42.43
C ILE A 74 -14.90 5.44 42.12
N ASN A 75 -13.79 5.78 42.75
CA ASN A 75 -13.08 7.02 42.50
C ASN A 75 -11.96 6.76 41.49
N ILE A 76 -11.95 7.52 40.41
CA ILE A 76 -10.96 7.41 39.33
C ILE A 76 -10.19 8.72 39.25
N THR A 77 -8.88 8.64 39.46
CA THR A 77 -7.98 9.78 39.34
C THR A 77 -7.37 9.81 37.94
N LEU A 78 -7.48 10.97 37.30
CA LEU A 78 -7.11 11.20 35.91
C LEU A 78 -6.06 12.31 35.82
N GLU A 79 -5.08 12.11 34.94
CA GLU A 79 -4.13 13.13 34.49
C GLU A 79 -4.49 13.53 33.06
N ALA A 80 -4.61 14.84 32.79
CA ALA A 80 -4.91 15.33 31.46
C ALA A 80 -3.76 15.04 30.49
N ILE A 81 -4.08 14.53 29.30
CA ILE A 81 -3.10 14.35 28.23
C ILE A 81 -3.22 15.53 27.28
N ASP A 82 -2.13 16.28 27.09
CA ASP A 82 -2.08 17.35 26.08
C ASP A 82 -2.29 16.75 24.68
N CYS A 83 -3.41 17.13 24.07
CA CYS A 83 -3.82 16.75 22.72
C CYS A 83 -3.98 17.98 21.81
N THR A 84 -3.48 19.15 22.21
CA THR A 84 -3.68 20.42 21.48
C THR A 84 -3.15 20.36 20.04
N ASN A 85 -2.09 19.57 19.82
CA ASN A 85 -1.45 19.36 18.51
C ASN A 85 -1.90 18.07 17.80
N ASP A 86 -2.86 17.33 18.35
CA ASP A 86 -3.39 16.13 17.69
C ASP A 86 -4.38 16.55 16.59
N GLN A 87 -3.97 16.36 15.34
CA GLN A 87 -4.84 16.51 14.16
C GLN A 87 -5.07 15.15 13.52
N TYR A 88 -6.29 14.63 13.63
CA TYR A 88 -6.66 13.34 13.05
C TYR A 88 -6.73 13.40 11.52
N LEU A 89 -6.74 12.23 10.88
CA LEU A 89 -6.70 12.13 9.42
C LEU A 89 -7.99 12.67 8.76
N ASP A 90 -9.13 12.50 9.40
CA ASP A 90 -10.41 13.11 8.99
C ASP A 90 -10.31 14.64 8.93
N GLN A 91 -9.82 15.27 10.01
CA GLN A 91 -9.59 16.71 10.08
C GLN A 91 -8.58 17.15 9.01
N THR A 92 -7.52 16.36 8.80
CA THR A 92 -6.53 16.64 7.75
C THR A 92 -7.14 16.59 6.34
N LYS A 93 -7.99 15.60 6.07
CA LYS A 93 -8.70 15.43 4.80
C LYS A 93 -9.62 16.61 4.54
N GLU A 94 -10.37 17.05 5.54
CA GLU A 94 -11.28 18.19 5.45
C GLU A 94 -10.54 19.50 5.21
N LEU A 95 -9.47 19.77 5.96
CA LEU A 95 -8.67 20.99 5.83
C LEU A 95 -7.98 21.07 4.47
N LYS A 96 -7.41 19.96 3.98
CA LYS A 96 -6.66 19.94 2.71
C LYS A 96 -7.56 19.76 1.48
N LYS A 97 -8.79 19.28 1.64
CA LYS A 97 -9.74 18.99 0.56
C LYS A 97 -9.16 18.07 -0.53
N ILE A 98 -8.37 17.09 -0.12
CA ILE A 98 -7.76 16.08 -1.01
C ILE A 98 -8.21 14.67 -0.65
N SER A 99 -8.09 13.75 -1.61
CA SER A 99 -8.43 12.34 -1.38
C SER A 99 -7.46 11.67 -0.40
N LEU A 100 -7.93 10.65 0.32
CA LEU A 100 -7.07 9.91 1.25
C LEU A 100 -5.88 9.23 0.56
N ASN A 101 -6.06 8.76 -0.68
CA ASN A 101 -4.98 8.16 -1.49
C ASN A 101 -3.87 9.18 -1.87
N GLN A 102 -4.15 10.48 -1.79
CA GLN A 102 -3.13 11.51 -1.97
C GLN A 102 -2.38 11.81 -0.67
N ILE A 103 -2.98 11.51 0.50
CA ILE A 103 -2.37 11.71 1.82
C ILE A 103 -1.56 10.49 2.25
N LEU A 104 -2.15 9.31 2.14
CA LEU A 104 -1.59 8.04 2.59
C LEU A 104 -1.34 7.12 1.41
N ARG A 105 -0.24 6.37 1.50
CA ARG A 105 0.10 5.29 0.57
C ARG A 105 0.41 4.03 1.34
N LYS A 106 0.37 2.88 0.66
CA LYS A 106 0.87 1.63 1.23
C LYS A 106 2.32 1.83 1.70
N GLY A 107 2.63 1.38 2.91
CA GLY A 107 3.94 1.56 3.54
C GLY A 107 4.08 2.83 4.39
N THR A 108 3.11 3.76 4.35
CA THR A 108 3.12 4.93 5.26
C THR A 108 3.00 4.48 6.71
N VAL A 109 3.83 5.07 7.58
CA VAL A 109 3.77 4.86 9.03
C VAL A 109 2.82 5.90 9.63
N ILE A 110 1.89 5.44 10.46
CA ILE A 110 0.88 6.25 11.14
C ILE A 110 0.77 5.85 12.61
N GLU A 111 0.12 6.68 13.43
CA GLU A 111 -0.33 6.26 14.76
C GLU A 111 -1.85 6.03 14.75
N VAL A 112 -2.28 4.97 15.42
CA VAL A 112 -3.69 4.55 15.44
C VAL A 112 -4.16 4.42 16.89
N GLU A 113 -5.33 5.00 17.18
CA GLU A 113 -6.03 4.89 18.46
C GLU A 113 -6.89 3.63 18.50
N PHE A 114 -6.35 2.54 19.04
CA PHE A 114 -7.07 1.27 19.13
C PHE A 114 -8.09 1.22 20.28
N GLY A 115 -8.10 2.20 21.19
CA GLY A 115 -8.99 2.23 22.35
C GLY A 115 -8.34 1.68 23.61
N SER A 116 -9.12 1.52 24.69
CA SER A 116 -8.66 1.01 25.97
C SER A 116 -9.39 -0.27 26.35
N ARG A 117 -8.75 -1.09 27.19
CA ARG A 117 -9.35 -2.32 27.72
C ARG A 117 -9.92 -2.01 29.11
N PRO A 118 -11.25 -1.93 29.28
CA PRO A 118 -11.85 -1.73 30.58
C PRO A 118 -11.80 -3.03 31.40
N ASP A 119 -11.82 -2.87 32.72
CA ASP A 119 -12.19 -3.96 33.63
C ASP A 119 -13.71 -3.93 33.84
N CYS A 120 -14.30 -5.04 34.26
CA CYS A 120 -15.70 -5.09 34.66
C CYS A 120 -15.80 -5.05 36.20
N TYR A 121 -16.67 -4.20 36.73
CA TYR A 121 -16.96 -4.13 38.15
C TYR A 121 -18.41 -4.50 38.43
N SER A 122 -18.59 -5.50 39.29
CA SER A 122 -19.90 -5.99 39.74
C SER A 122 -20.26 -5.46 41.12
N ASN A 123 -21.56 -5.32 41.38
CA ASN A 123 -22.12 -5.02 42.70
C ASN A 123 -21.80 -6.08 43.78
N THR A 124 -21.27 -7.24 43.39
CA THR A 124 -20.72 -8.25 44.29
C THR A 124 -19.27 -7.94 44.69
N ASN A 125 -18.79 -6.71 44.48
CA ASN A 125 -17.46 -6.20 44.81
C ASN A 125 -16.30 -6.98 44.20
N ASN A 126 -16.51 -7.57 43.01
CA ASN A 126 -15.49 -8.33 42.29
C ASN A 126 -15.13 -7.62 40.98
N LEU A 127 -13.83 -7.41 40.78
CA LEU A 127 -13.27 -7.07 39.47
C LEU A 127 -13.21 -8.32 38.61
N GLN A 128 -13.75 -8.21 37.41
CA GLN A 128 -13.82 -9.31 36.45
C GLN A 128 -13.29 -8.86 35.09
N SER A 129 -13.02 -9.82 34.21
CA SER A 129 -12.72 -9.51 32.81
C SER A 129 -13.97 -8.98 32.10
N ASN A 130 -13.77 -8.15 31.08
CA ASN A 130 -14.83 -7.58 30.24
C ASN A 130 -15.38 -8.57 29.19
N LYS A 131 -15.28 -9.88 29.44
CA LYS A 131 -15.69 -10.94 28.50
C LYS A 131 -17.18 -10.92 28.13
N ASN A 132 -18.02 -10.35 29.00
CA ASN A 132 -19.46 -10.20 28.77
C ASN A 132 -19.81 -8.97 27.91
N TYR A 133 -18.82 -8.15 27.55
CA TYR A 133 -18.98 -6.88 26.83
C TYR A 133 -18.25 -6.93 25.49
N PRO A 134 -18.77 -7.68 24.51
CA PRO A 134 -18.10 -7.92 23.22
C PRO A 134 -17.91 -6.65 22.38
N ASP A 135 -18.60 -5.57 22.71
CA ASP A 135 -18.48 -4.23 22.14
C ASP A 135 -17.28 -3.43 22.69
N SER A 136 -16.64 -3.93 23.75
CA SER A 136 -15.44 -3.34 24.33
C SER A 136 -14.16 -4.12 23.95
N ASN A 137 -13.02 -3.45 23.89
CA ASN A 137 -11.76 -4.09 23.52
C ASN A 137 -11.43 -5.23 24.49
N GLN A 138 -11.28 -6.44 23.94
CA GLN A 138 -11.03 -7.64 24.71
C GLN A 138 -9.54 -7.85 25.02
N ILE A 139 -9.29 -8.77 25.94
CA ILE A 139 -7.95 -9.28 26.22
C ILE A 139 -7.40 -9.90 24.91
N LYS A 140 -6.14 -9.58 24.60
CA LYS A 140 -5.40 -9.94 23.37
C LYS A 140 -5.70 -9.09 22.12
N GLU A 141 -6.68 -8.19 22.13
CA GLU A 141 -6.89 -7.26 21.00
C GLU A 141 -5.92 -6.08 21.01
N MET A 142 -5.76 -5.40 19.87
CA MET A 142 -5.00 -4.15 19.86
C MET A 142 -5.64 -3.12 20.80
N HIS A 143 -4.82 -2.36 21.51
CA HIS A 143 -5.25 -1.33 22.47
C HIS A 143 -4.16 -0.27 22.58
N LYS A 144 -4.51 0.89 23.16
CA LYS A 144 -3.72 2.13 23.23
C LYS A 144 -3.49 2.75 21.86
N ARG A 145 -2.89 3.93 21.88
CA ARG A 145 -2.33 4.55 20.68
C ARG A 145 -1.04 3.82 20.30
N ARG A 146 -0.95 3.29 19.08
CA ARG A 146 0.23 2.54 18.61
C ARG A 146 0.59 2.90 17.17
N PRO A 147 1.87 2.88 16.81
CA PRO A 147 2.28 2.98 15.43
C PRO A 147 1.77 1.80 14.60
N ALA A 148 1.48 2.04 13.34
CA ALA A 148 1.01 1.06 12.38
C ALA A 148 1.48 1.41 10.96
N ILE A 149 1.57 0.41 10.09
CA ILE A 149 1.89 0.57 8.66
C ILE A 149 0.60 0.49 7.85
N VAL A 150 0.39 1.44 6.96
CA VAL A 150 -0.74 1.45 6.01
C VAL A 150 -0.57 0.33 4.99
N LEU A 151 -1.60 -0.50 4.82
CA LEU A 151 -1.68 -1.52 3.78
C LEU A 151 -2.51 -1.08 2.58
N ASN A 152 -3.69 -0.54 2.89
CA ASN A 152 -4.69 -0.19 1.90
C ASN A 152 -5.47 1.02 2.38
N VAL A 153 -5.84 1.89 1.46
CA VAL A 153 -6.53 3.15 1.73
C VAL A 153 -7.80 3.18 0.90
N THR A 154 -8.94 3.34 1.58
CA THR A 154 -10.24 3.51 0.92
C THR A 154 -10.76 4.93 1.16
N LYS A 155 -12.02 5.21 0.83
CA LYS A 155 -12.61 6.55 1.01
C LYS A 155 -12.78 6.95 2.48
N ASP A 156 -13.10 5.97 3.34
CA ASP A 156 -13.58 6.21 4.71
C ASP A 156 -12.81 5.39 5.77
N PHE A 157 -12.03 4.39 5.36
CA PHE A 157 -11.22 3.57 6.27
C PHE A 157 -9.86 3.21 5.68
N VAL A 158 -8.95 2.82 6.55
CA VAL A 158 -7.60 2.38 6.21
C VAL A 158 -7.35 1.01 6.82
N GLN A 159 -6.74 0.10 6.06
CA GLN A 159 -6.26 -1.18 6.59
C GLN A 159 -4.81 -1.03 7.02
N VAL A 160 -4.49 -1.52 8.21
CA VAL A 160 -3.19 -1.28 8.85
C VAL A 160 -2.61 -2.54 9.46
N VAL A 161 -1.28 -2.59 9.55
CA VAL A 161 -0.53 -3.58 10.34
C VAL A 161 0.04 -2.88 11.58
N PRO A 162 -0.37 -3.27 12.79
CA PRO A 162 0.14 -2.66 14.01
C PRO A 162 1.59 -3.02 14.28
N LEU A 163 2.31 -2.10 14.91
CA LEU A 163 3.70 -2.26 15.32
C LEU A 163 3.81 -2.48 16.84
N THR A 164 4.81 -3.25 17.23
CA THR A 164 5.16 -3.47 18.64
C THR A 164 6.67 -3.37 18.84
N SER A 165 7.10 -2.78 19.95
CA SER A 165 8.50 -2.80 20.38
C SER A 165 8.84 -3.99 21.28
N GLN A 166 7.87 -4.87 21.52
CA GLN A 166 8.07 -6.12 22.26
C GLN A 166 8.17 -7.25 21.26
N GLU A 167 9.18 -8.11 21.43
CA GLU A 167 9.32 -9.31 20.61
C GLU A 167 8.07 -10.17 20.77
N ALA A 168 7.43 -10.46 19.64
CA ALA A 168 6.20 -11.23 19.63
C ALA A 168 6.50 -12.69 19.97
N PRO A 169 5.66 -13.36 20.80
CA PRO A 169 5.84 -14.77 21.10
C PRO A 169 5.91 -15.60 19.81
N GLY A 170 6.97 -16.37 19.65
CA GLY A 170 7.18 -17.21 18.46
C GLY A 170 7.64 -16.46 17.21
N TYR A 171 8.19 -15.25 17.33
CA TYR A 171 8.79 -14.49 16.22
C TYR A 171 9.68 -15.37 15.32
N SER A 172 10.55 -16.19 15.90
CA SER A 172 11.45 -17.10 15.18
C SER A 172 10.76 -18.19 14.35
N ARG A 173 9.47 -18.47 14.58
CA ARG A 173 8.69 -19.50 13.88
C ARG A 173 7.50 -18.94 13.11
N ASN A 174 7.23 -17.64 13.24
CA ASN A 174 6.05 -17.01 12.69
C ASN A 174 6.43 -16.08 11.53
N ASN A 175 6.32 -16.61 10.31
CA ASN A 175 6.62 -15.88 9.08
C ASN A 175 5.64 -14.72 8.80
N SER A 176 4.56 -14.60 9.59
CA SER A 176 3.64 -13.46 9.56
C SER A 176 4.11 -12.27 10.40
N ILE A 177 5.32 -12.34 10.97
CA ILE A 177 5.94 -11.29 11.79
C ILE A 177 7.34 -11.06 11.24
N PHE A 178 7.73 -9.80 11.06
CA PHE A 178 9.09 -9.44 10.69
C PHE A 178 9.57 -8.23 11.51
N GLU A 179 10.87 -8.19 11.78
CA GLU A 179 11.53 -7.02 12.36
C GLU A 179 11.71 -5.93 11.30
N ILE A 180 11.23 -4.73 11.62
CA ILE A 180 11.36 -3.54 10.79
C ILE A 180 12.77 -2.98 10.97
N SER A 181 13.39 -2.55 9.87
CA SER A 181 14.72 -1.95 9.91
C SER A 181 14.71 -0.64 10.69
N GLU A 182 15.84 -0.32 11.33
CA GLU A 182 16.01 0.97 12.01
C GLU A 182 15.85 2.16 11.05
N GLU A 183 16.28 2.00 9.80
CA GLU A 183 16.13 3.00 8.72
C GLU A 183 14.66 3.38 8.49
N SER A 184 13.76 2.41 8.46
CA SER A 184 12.31 2.62 8.29
C SER A 184 11.67 3.41 9.43
N LEU A 185 12.31 3.47 10.61
CA LEU A 185 11.75 4.07 11.83
C LEU A 185 12.61 5.21 12.39
N ILE A 186 13.63 5.66 11.66
CA ILE A 186 14.64 6.62 12.13
C ILE A 186 14.02 7.93 12.65
N ASN A 187 12.93 8.38 12.03
CA ASN A 187 12.23 9.60 12.41
C ASN A 187 11.12 9.36 13.44
N CYS A 188 10.63 8.11 13.60
CA CYS A 188 9.46 7.79 14.42
C CYS A 188 9.82 7.74 15.91
N VAL A 189 9.58 8.83 16.65
CA VAL A 189 10.00 9.00 18.06
C VAL A 189 9.53 7.86 18.97
N THR A 190 8.32 7.34 18.74
CA THR A 190 7.71 6.29 19.57
C THR A 190 8.48 4.95 19.53
N LEU A 191 9.13 4.66 18.40
CA LEU A 191 9.80 3.37 18.14
C LEU A 191 11.29 3.51 17.82
N ASN A 192 11.81 4.73 17.67
CA ASN A 192 13.19 4.98 17.33
C ASN A 192 14.14 4.27 18.30
N ARG A 193 15.17 3.62 17.78
CA ARG A 193 16.20 2.86 18.52
C ARG A 193 15.68 1.66 19.33
N LYS A 194 14.44 1.22 19.09
CA LYS A 194 13.89 -0.02 19.65
C LYS A 194 13.69 -1.02 18.53
N LYS A 195 14.05 -2.28 18.79
CA LYS A 195 13.61 -3.39 17.94
C LYS A 195 12.09 -3.37 17.84
N SER A 196 11.59 -3.33 16.62
CA SER A 196 10.18 -3.13 16.33
C SER A 196 9.71 -4.16 15.32
N TYR A 197 8.55 -4.74 15.58
CA TYR A 197 8.01 -5.86 14.83
C TYR A 197 6.65 -5.49 14.22
N ALA A 198 6.46 -5.84 12.96
CA ALA A 198 5.18 -5.73 12.27
C ALA A 198 4.35 -7.00 12.47
N LEU A 199 3.13 -6.87 12.99
CA LEU A 199 2.25 -8.02 13.29
C LEU A 199 1.28 -8.27 12.13
N CYS A 200 1.74 -8.89 11.05
CA CYS A 200 0.95 -9.02 9.80
C CYS A 200 -0.22 -10.01 9.90
N HIS A 201 -0.33 -10.77 11.00
CA HIS A 201 -1.51 -11.57 11.34
C HIS A 201 -2.57 -10.79 12.14
N MET A 202 -2.27 -9.54 12.54
CA MET A 202 -3.20 -8.64 13.25
C MET A 202 -3.62 -7.47 12.36
N ILE A 203 -3.90 -7.72 11.08
CA ILE A 203 -4.39 -6.67 10.16
C ILE A 203 -5.73 -6.15 10.70
N GLN A 204 -5.86 -4.82 10.77
CA GLN A 204 -7.10 -4.18 11.23
C GLN A 204 -7.58 -3.13 10.23
N THR A 205 -8.89 -3.05 10.07
CA THR A 205 -9.56 -1.95 9.37
C THR A 205 -9.92 -0.88 10.40
N VAL A 206 -9.43 0.34 10.20
CA VAL A 206 -9.61 1.45 11.14
C VAL A 206 -10.22 2.67 10.47
N SER A 207 -11.12 3.33 11.21
CA SER A 207 -11.69 4.62 10.80
C SER A 207 -10.61 5.70 10.72
N ILE A 208 -10.74 6.60 9.75
CA ILE A 208 -9.84 7.77 9.63
C ILE A 208 -9.89 8.70 10.84
N THR A 209 -10.97 8.67 11.63
CA THR A 209 -11.12 9.42 12.90
C THR A 209 -10.24 8.87 14.03
N ARG A 210 -9.54 7.73 13.81
CA ARG A 210 -8.62 7.11 14.78
C ARG A 210 -7.16 7.23 14.37
N ILE A 211 -6.89 7.83 13.21
CA ILE A 211 -5.55 7.88 12.62
C ILE A 211 -4.94 9.25 12.85
N LEU A 212 -3.69 9.26 13.29
CA LEU A 212 -2.86 10.43 13.50
C LEU A 212 -1.56 10.28 12.70
N PRO A 213 -0.92 11.39 12.28
CA PRO A 213 0.44 11.32 11.78
C PRO A 213 1.36 10.85 12.91
N PRO A 214 2.42 10.07 12.65
CA PRO A 214 3.31 9.60 13.70
C PRO A 214 4.03 10.79 14.35
N LYS A 215 4.45 10.62 15.62
CA LYS A 215 5.35 11.61 16.24
C LYS A 215 6.73 11.47 15.61
N THR A 216 7.18 12.53 14.93
CA THR A 216 8.47 12.56 14.25
C THR A 216 9.45 13.50 14.91
N ARG A 217 10.75 13.23 14.75
CA ARG A 217 11.81 14.11 15.27
C ARG A 217 11.84 15.39 14.44
N GLY A 218 11.44 16.52 15.04
CA GLY A 218 11.51 17.82 14.42
C GLY A 218 12.94 18.36 14.34
N LYS A 219 13.12 19.49 13.61
CA LYS A 219 14.41 20.19 13.50
C LYS A 219 14.99 20.62 14.85
N SER A 220 14.13 20.93 15.82
CA SER A 220 14.50 21.39 17.16
C SER A 220 14.50 20.27 18.22
N TYR A 221 14.66 19.00 17.81
CA TYR A 221 14.59 17.83 18.70
C TYR A 221 13.24 17.61 19.42
N SER A 222 12.26 18.49 19.23
CA SER A 222 10.89 18.29 19.69
C SER A 222 10.17 17.26 18.84
N ALA A 223 9.33 16.44 19.48
CA ALA A 223 8.46 15.49 18.79
C ALA A 223 7.27 16.25 18.18
N ILE A 224 7.14 16.24 16.86
CA ILE A 224 6.11 16.97 16.12
C ILE A 224 5.22 15.97 15.37
N ARG A 225 3.95 16.31 15.21
CA ARG A 225 3.01 15.58 14.36
C ARG A 225 2.92 16.24 12.98
N ASP A 226 3.62 15.70 11.99
CA ASP A 226 3.58 16.22 10.62
C ASP A 226 2.36 15.68 9.85
N THR A 227 1.34 16.53 9.68
CA THR A 227 0.09 16.22 8.97
C THR A 227 0.27 15.95 7.47
N ARG A 228 1.50 15.97 6.95
CA ARG A 228 1.85 15.53 5.59
C ARG A 228 2.08 14.03 5.47
N TYR A 229 2.13 13.28 6.58
CA TYR A 229 2.23 11.81 6.58
C TYR A 229 3.40 11.26 5.73
N ARG A 230 4.57 11.87 5.90
CA ARG A 230 5.75 11.59 5.06
C ARG A 230 6.50 10.32 5.43
N GLU A 231 6.35 9.85 6.67
CA GLU A 231 7.09 8.69 7.14
C GLU A 231 6.61 7.43 6.44
N GLN A 232 7.55 6.70 5.84
CA GLN A 232 7.31 5.47 5.10
C GLN A 232 8.39 4.46 5.44
N ILE A 233 8.02 3.19 5.45
CA ILE A 233 9.00 2.11 5.53
C ILE A 233 9.84 2.05 4.24
N THR A 234 11.05 1.52 4.37
CA THR A 234 11.95 1.29 3.23
C THR A 234 11.35 0.29 2.24
N ARG A 235 11.87 0.30 1.00
CA ARG A 235 11.47 -0.67 -0.04
C ARG A 235 11.73 -2.12 0.39
N ASN A 236 12.83 -2.38 1.10
CA ASN A 236 13.16 -3.71 1.58
C ASN A 236 12.15 -4.22 2.61
N ASP A 237 11.76 -3.36 3.56
CA ASP A 237 10.72 -3.72 4.52
C ASP A 237 9.33 -3.81 3.90
N LEU A 238 9.06 -3.09 2.81
CA LEU A 238 7.83 -3.25 2.04
C LEU A 238 7.74 -4.63 1.37
N ILE A 239 8.86 -5.19 0.91
CA ILE A 239 8.93 -6.56 0.39
C ILE A 239 8.63 -7.55 1.52
N LYS A 240 9.34 -7.44 2.66
CA LYS A 240 9.08 -8.28 3.85
C LYS A 240 7.63 -8.20 4.31
N LEU A 241 7.03 -7.01 4.27
CA LEU A 241 5.62 -6.79 4.60
C LEU A 241 4.71 -7.59 3.69
N ASN A 242 4.94 -7.57 2.37
CA ASN A 242 4.13 -8.36 1.43
C ASN A 242 4.28 -9.86 1.66
N THR A 243 5.51 -10.35 1.82
CA THR A 243 5.78 -11.76 2.12
C THR A 243 5.12 -12.19 3.44
N ALA A 244 5.20 -11.36 4.49
CA ALA A 244 4.62 -11.67 5.80
C ALA A 244 3.08 -11.64 5.78
N ILE A 245 2.46 -10.73 5.02
CA ILE A 245 1.00 -10.71 4.82
C ILE A 245 0.55 -11.94 4.03
N ALA A 246 1.28 -12.31 2.97
CA ALA A 246 0.96 -13.51 2.20
C ALA A 246 0.99 -14.76 3.09
N ASN A 247 2.02 -14.89 3.92
CA ASN A 247 2.10 -15.96 4.92
C ASN A 247 0.96 -15.91 5.94
N SER A 248 0.50 -14.72 6.36
CA SER A 248 -0.60 -14.59 7.33
C SER A 248 -1.95 -15.07 6.78
N VAL A 249 -2.14 -15.01 5.45
CA VAL A 249 -3.31 -15.56 4.76
C VAL A 249 -3.10 -16.98 4.22
N GLY A 250 -1.97 -17.62 4.54
CA GLY A 250 -1.67 -19.01 4.19
C GLY A 250 -0.98 -19.21 2.82
N ILE A 251 -0.54 -18.15 2.15
CA ILE A 251 0.24 -18.22 0.91
C ILE A 251 1.72 -18.36 1.27
N LYS A 252 2.24 -19.58 1.15
CA LYS A 252 3.62 -19.92 1.57
C LYS A 252 4.69 -19.61 0.52
N ASP A 253 4.36 -19.70 -0.76
CA ASP A 253 5.30 -19.52 -1.87
C ASP A 253 5.14 -18.15 -2.58
N TYR A 254 4.82 -17.10 -1.81
CA TYR A 254 4.57 -15.77 -2.37
C TYR A 254 5.74 -15.22 -3.18
N GLU A 255 6.98 -15.41 -2.70
CA GLU A 255 8.18 -14.92 -3.40
C GLU A 255 8.37 -15.62 -4.74
N LYS A 256 8.21 -16.95 -4.79
CA LYS A 256 8.28 -17.72 -6.05
C LYS A 256 7.20 -17.28 -7.04
N LEU A 257 5.97 -17.07 -6.56
CA LEU A 257 4.88 -16.56 -7.40
C LEU A 257 5.18 -15.15 -7.93
N GLN A 258 5.82 -14.31 -7.13
CA GLN A 258 6.20 -12.96 -7.56
C GLN A 258 7.29 -13.00 -8.64
N ASP A 259 8.30 -13.86 -8.47
CA ASP A 259 9.36 -14.08 -9.45
C ASP A 259 8.78 -14.64 -10.76
N GLU A 260 7.87 -15.60 -10.70
CA GLU A 260 7.17 -16.16 -11.86
C GLU A 260 6.33 -15.10 -12.59
N ILE A 261 5.61 -14.24 -11.85
CA ILE A 261 4.87 -13.11 -12.44
C ILE A 261 5.80 -12.12 -13.14
N GLU A 262 6.98 -11.85 -12.57
CA GLU A 262 7.96 -10.94 -13.17
C GLU A 262 8.55 -11.54 -14.46
N GLN A 263 8.89 -12.84 -14.45
CA GLN A 263 9.32 -13.57 -15.64
C GLN A 263 8.26 -13.56 -16.74
N LEU A 264 7.01 -13.90 -16.40
CA LEU A 264 5.89 -13.89 -17.35
C LEU A 264 5.62 -12.50 -17.94
N LYS A 265 5.86 -11.42 -17.19
CA LYS A 265 5.75 -10.04 -17.72
C LYS A 265 6.83 -9.75 -18.76
N ILE A 266 8.07 -10.19 -18.51
CA ILE A 266 9.18 -10.04 -19.43
C ILE A 266 8.89 -10.84 -20.71
N GLU A 267 8.55 -12.12 -20.58
CA GLU A 267 8.19 -12.99 -21.71
C GLU A 267 7.03 -12.41 -22.53
N LYS A 268 6.00 -11.90 -21.87
CA LYS A 268 4.88 -11.23 -22.55
C LYS A 268 5.32 -10.00 -23.34
N SER A 269 6.23 -9.20 -22.78
CA SER A 269 6.75 -8.02 -23.48
C SER A 269 7.58 -8.40 -24.72
N ASP A 270 8.37 -9.48 -24.63
CA ASP A 270 9.14 -10.02 -25.74
C ASP A 270 8.24 -10.60 -26.84
N LEU A 271 7.20 -11.36 -26.46
CA LEU A 271 6.21 -11.86 -27.41
C LEU A 271 5.48 -10.74 -28.15
N LEU A 272 5.13 -9.64 -27.46
CA LEU A 272 4.52 -8.48 -28.11
C LEU A 272 5.47 -7.82 -29.12
N ARG A 273 6.77 -7.72 -28.78
CA ARG A 273 7.79 -7.21 -29.70
C ARG A 273 7.94 -8.12 -30.92
N ILE A 274 8.10 -9.43 -30.73
CA ILE A 274 8.24 -10.41 -31.84
C ILE A 274 7.00 -10.37 -32.74
N ASN A 275 5.80 -10.27 -32.17
CA ASN A 275 4.58 -10.19 -32.95
C ASN A 275 4.53 -8.91 -33.81
N SER A 276 5.01 -7.78 -33.28
CA SER A 276 5.12 -6.54 -34.05
C SER A 276 6.13 -6.66 -35.21
N ASP A 277 7.26 -7.33 -34.98
CA ASP A 277 8.28 -7.59 -36.01
C ASP A 277 7.75 -8.54 -37.09
N LEU A 278 7.02 -9.59 -36.72
CA LEU A 278 6.38 -10.51 -37.66
C LEU A 278 5.37 -9.80 -38.56
N LEU A 279 4.56 -8.90 -38.00
CA LEU A 279 3.63 -8.09 -38.80
C LEU A 279 4.37 -7.19 -39.79
N ARG A 280 5.46 -6.56 -39.37
CA ARG A 280 6.31 -5.76 -40.26
C ARG A 280 6.91 -6.61 -41.39
N ILE A 281 7.55 -7.74 -41.05
CA ILE A 281 8.16 -8.65 -42.04
C ILE A 281 7.11 -9.19 -43.00
N ASN A 282 5.91 -9.55 -42.53
CA ASN A 282 4.83 -10.01 -43.40
C ASN A 282 4.34 -8.91 -44.35
N SER A 283 4.31 -7.66 -43.90
CA SER A 283 3.98 -6.52 -44.78
C SER A 283 5.07 -6.29 -45.85
N GLU A 284 6.34 -6.36 -45.48
CA GLU A 284 7.47 -6.26 -46.42
C GLU A 284 7.52 -7.43 -47.40
N LEU A 285 7.22 -8.65 -46.95
CA LEU A 285 7.10 -9.81 -47.83
C LEU A 285 5.93 -9.67 -48.79
N ALA A 286 4.81 -9.07 -48.37
CA ALA A 286 3.67 -8.81 -49.25
C ALA A 286 4.03 -7.77 -50.32
N THR A 287 4.75 -6.69 -49.97
CA THR A 287 5.20 -5.69 -50.94
C THR A 287 6.22 -6.29 -51.91
N LEU A 288 7.23 -7.00 -51.42
CA LEU A 288 8.24 -7.65 -52.26
C LEU A 288 7.64 -8.70 -53.21
N ARG A 289 6.61 -9.44 -52.77
CA ARG A 289 5.87 -10.36 -53.64
C ARG A 289 5.11 -9.62 -54.73
N SER A 290 4.48 -8.49 -54.40
CA SER A 290 3.81 -7.64 -55.39
C SER A 290 4.81 -7.08 -56.41
N GLU A 291 5.94 -6.56 -55.96
CA GLU A 291 7.01 -6.04 -56.82
C GLU A 291 7.57 -7.13 -57.74
N ASN A 292 7.86 -8.33 -57.21
CA ASN A 292 8.30 -9.46 -58.03
C ASN A 292 7.28 -9.85 -59.10
N MET A 293 5.98 -9.85 -58.77
CA MET A 293 4.93 -10.11 -59.76
C MET A 293 4.92 -9.06 -60.87
N THR A 294 5.06 -7.77 -60.53
CA THR A 294 5.13 -6.70 -61.53
C THR A 294 6.37 -6.81 -62.42
N LEU A 295 7.54 -7.10 -61.84
CA LEU A 295 8.79 -7.32 -62.57
C LEU A 295 8.68 -8.49 -63.54
N ARG A 296 8.07 -9.60 -63.13
CA ARG A 296 7.85 -10.74 -64.03
C ARG A 296 6.93 -10.38 -65.20
N ALA A 297 5.86 -9.63 -64.94
CA ALA A 297 4.95 -9.19 -65.99
C ALA A 297 5.63 -8.22 -66.98
N THR A 298 6.48 -7.30 -66.50
CA THR A 298 7.22 -6.38 -67.38
C THR A 298 8.31 -7.09 -68.17
N MET A 299 9.01 -8.06 -67.57
CA MET A 299 9.96 -8.91 -68.29
C MET A 299 9.26 -9.67 -69.42
N GLU A 300 8.12 -10.32 -69.14
CA GLU A 300 7.36 -11.04 -70.16
C GLU A 300 6.87 -10.11 -71.28
N GLN A 301 6.42 -8.90 -70.93
CA GLN A 301 6.03 -7.90 -71.93
C GLN A 301 7.21 -7.46 -72.79
N THR A 302 8.39 -7.29 -72.19
CA THR A 302 9.62 -6.89 -72.90
C THR A 302 10.08 -8.01 -73.84
N GLU A 303 10.06 -9.27 -73.38
CA GLU A 303 10.36 -10.43 -74.22
C GLU A 303 9.40 -10.55 -75.42
N ARG A 304 8.10 -10.28 -75.21
CA ARG A 304 7.11 -10.26 -76.30
C ARG A 304 7.41 -9.14 -77.31
N LYS A 305 7.73 -7.94 -76.83
CA LYS A 305 8.13 -6.82 -77.70
C LYS A 305 9.40 -7.15 -78.48
N ASN A 306 10.43 -7.67 -77.82
CA ASN A 306 11.68 -8.05 -78.47
C ASN A 306 11.45 -9.12 -79.55
N ARG A 307 10.65 -10.15 -79.26
CA ARG A 307 10.25 -11.15 -80.27
C ARG A 307 9.55 -10.53 -81.48
N ALA A 308 8.61 -9.62 -81.24
CA ALA A 308 7.91 -8.92 -82.33
C ALA A 308 8.88 -8.05 -83.15
N THR A 309 9.81 -7.34 -82.51
CA THR A 309 10.85 -6.55 -83.19
C THR A 309 11.76 -7.43 -84.04
N ILE A 310 12.22 -8.56 -83.52
CA ILE A 310 13.05 -9.53 -84.26
C ILE A 310 12.31 -10.01 -85.51
N GLU A 311 11.02 -10.35 -85.42
CA GLU A 311 10.24 -10.76 -86.60
C GLU A 311 10.11 -9.62 -87.62
N VAL A 312 9.92 -8.37 -87.19
CA VAL A 312 9.89 -7.21 -88.10
C VAL A 312 11.24 -7.00 -88.80
N ILE A 313 12.36 -7.11 -88.07
CA ILE A 313 13.72 -6.99 -88.64
C ILE A 313 13.95 -8.11 -89.65
N LYS A 314 13.64 -9.36 -89.28
CA LYS A 314 13.71 -10.51 -90.18
C LYS A 314 12.94 -10.28 -91.48
N ASP A 315 11.70 -9.79 -91.38
CA ASP A 315 10.87 -9.44 -92.53
C ASP A 315 11.56 -8.39 -93.43
N GLN A 316 12.21 -7.39 -92.85
CA GLN A 316 12.96 -6.37 -93.60
C GLN A 316 14.19 -6.98 -94.30
N TYR A 317 15.01 -7.77 -93.60
CA TYR A 317 16.20 -8.42 -94.18
C TYR A 317 15.85 -9.28 -95.40
N ILE A 318 14.74 -10.03 -95.31
CA ILE A 318 14.25 -10.86 -96.40
C ILE A 318 13.74 -9.98 -97.56
N ARG A 319 12.94 -8.95 -97.29
CA ARG A 319 12.38 -8.06 -98.34
C ARG A 319 13.44 -7.29 -99.13
N TYR A 320 14.51 -6.86 -98.46
CA TYR A 320 15.62 -6.14 -99.10
C TYR A 320 16.67 -7.06 -99.72
N GLY A 321 16.51 -8.39 -99.63
CA GLY A 321 17.46 -9.35 -100.20
C GLY A 321 18.82 -9.41 -99.48
N LEU A 322 18.88 -8.91 -98.24
CA LEU A 322 20.10 -8.86 -97.42
C LEU A 322 20.44 -10.22 -96.79
N ALA A 323 19.44 -11.10 -96.65
CA ALA A 323 19.57 -12.46 -96.14
C ALA A 323 18.54 -13.40 -96.80
N THR A 324 18.77 -14.71 -96.73
CA THR A 324 17.81 -15.74 -97.13
C THR A 324 17.06 -16.27 -95.91
N LEU A 325 15.93 -16.94 -96.14
CA LEU A 325 15.11 -17.51 -95.04
C LEU A 325 15.91 -18.45 -94.13
N SER A 326 16.96 -19.11 -94.65
CA SER A 326 17.77 -20.09 -93.94
C SER A 326 18.86 -19.47 -93.06
N ASN A 327 19.25 -18.21 -93.27
CA ASN A 327 20.37 -17.59 -92.54
C ASN A 327 20.02 -16.22 -91.89
N VAL A 328 18.76 -15.78 -91.96
CA VAL A 328 18.34 -14.46 -91.46
C VAL A 328 18.52 -14.30 -89.94
N TYR A 329 18.31 -15.35 -89.15
CA TYR A 329 18.50 -15.28 -87.70
C TYR A 329 19.97 -15.24 -87.30
N GLU A 330 20.85 -16.02 -87.96
CA GLU A 330 22.31 -15.96 -87.72
C GLU A 330 22.86 -14.55 -88.01
N LYS A 331 22.43 -13.92 -89.10
CA LYS A 331 22.84 -12.53 -89.41
C LYS A 331 22.33 -11.50 -88.41
N ILE A 332 21.09 -11.65 -87.92
CA ILE A 332 20.54 -10.76 -86.89
C ILE A 332 21.31 -10.94 -85.58
N ASP A 333 21.63 -12.19 -85.20
CA ASP A 333 22.37 -12.48 -83.96
C ASP A 333 23.83 -11.99 -84.04
N GLU A 334 24.50 -12.10 -85.20
CA GLU A 334 25.84 -11.54 -85.42
C GLU A 334 25.86 -10.01 -85.24
N GLU A 335 24.91 -9.27 -85.82
CA GLU A 335 24.81 -7.81 -85.65
C GLU A 335 24.44 -7.40 -84.22
N ILE A 336 23.53 -8.14 -83.57
CA ILE A 336 23.20 -7.89 -82.17
C ILE A 336 24.45 -8.08 -81.31
N GLN A 337 25.24 -9.12 -81.57
CA GLN A 337 26.47 -9.39 -80.83
C GLN A 337 27.53 -8.30 -81.09
N GLU A 338 27.70 -7.84 -82.33
CA GLU A 338 28.58 -6.70 -82.66
C GLU A 338 28.14 -5.41 -81.93
N MET A 339 26.83 -5.15 -81.84
CA MET A 339 26.31 -4.00 -81.10
C MET A 339 26.51 -4.13 -79.59
N ILE A 340 26.40 -5.34 -79.03
CA ILE A 340 26.66 -5.59 -77.61
C ILE A 340 28.14 -5.41 -77.30
N ASP A 341 29.04 -5.92 -78.14
CA ASP A 341 30.49 -5.80 -77.94
C ASP A 341 31.02 -4.36 -78.13
N PHE A 342 30.24 -3.49 -78.78
CA PHE A 342 30.51 -2.06 -78.94
C PHE A 342 30.04 -1.19 -77.75
N LEU A 343 29.12 -1.70 -76.92
CA LEU A 343 28.58 -1.03 -75.73
C LEU A 343 29.34 -1.43 -74.46
#